data_AF-A0A7S1VNZ9-F1
#
_entry.id   AF-A0A7S1VNZ9-F1
#
_cell.length_a   1.000
_cell.length_b   1.000
_cell.length_c   1.000
_cell.angle_alpha   90.00
_cell.angle_beta   90.00
_cell.angle_gamma   90.00
#
_symmetry.space_group_name_H-M   'P 1'
#
loop_
_entity.id
_entity.type
_entity.pdbx_description
1 polymer ?
#
loop_
_entity_poly.entity_id
_entity_poly.type
_entity_poly.pdbx_seq_one_letter_code
_entity_poly.pdbx_strand_id
1 'polypeptide(L)'
;FLLLLVVCLDGSRVHADHDEWLNKKEESDDVSSQFQLRGKVRQQYRRTQSDISIDLKPIRYCQNKKWWGCKTRGYPHGTFWENAGMSNDNQDKAFFAAMGSVPSSSNIEYIAIFSSGQQGVSGGDDTDNVVSGATAGYKWDTNENPSEPRTVQADSVAAQFYNQESRYLPRSKTLYVSVWDPQFNHFDTISQKNSMLEGFADYLTSKVNWSNIKGVVVAGSSRGGCLALRFGEYLRTNHAPDTTDFAIAALDATCKVSQGEFGVTYATVDNPLP
;
A
#
# COMPACT_ATOMS: atom_id res chain seq x y z
N PHE A 1 13.55 -12.70 -6.06
CA PHE A 1 12.33 -13.24 -6.66
C PHE A 1 11.24 -13.11 -5.63
N LEU A 2 10.38 -12.11 -5.79
CA LEU A 2 9.15 -11.99 -5.01
C LEU A 2 8.07 -12.58 -5.92
N LEU A 3 7.53 -13.74 -5.55
CA LEU A 3 6.39 -14.30 -6.25
C LEU A 3 5.17 -13.53 -5.73
N LEU A 4 4.68 -12.56 -6.51
CA LEU A 4 3.48 -11.82 -6.14
C LEU A 4 2.28 -12.75 -6.37
N LEU A 5 1.61 -13.18 -5.30
CA LEU A 5 0.30 -13.80 -5.44
C LEU A 5 -0.69 -12.69 -5.81
N VAL A 6 -1.10 -12.66 -7.08
CA VAL A 6 -2.24 -11.85 -7.52
C VAL A 6 -3.48 -12.69 -7.25
N VAL A 7 -4.30 -12.29 -6.27
CA VAL A 7 -5.65 -12.85 -6.15
C VAL A 7 -6.49 -12.18 -7.25
N CYS A 8 -6.67 -12.87 -8.38
CA CYS A 8 -7.67 -12.49 -9.37
C CYS A 8 -9.05 -12.84 -8.79
N LEU A 9 -9.81 -11.81 -8.42
CA LEU A 9 -11.22 -11.96 -8.02
C LEU A 9 -12.10 -12.07 -9.27
N ASP A 10 -11.91 -13.12 -10.06
CA ASP A 10 -12.82 -13.45 -11.15
C ASP A 10 -13.27 -14.93 -11.03
N GLY A 11 -14.58 -15.12 -10.99
CA GLY A 11 -15.26 -16.36 -10.61
C GLY A 11 -15.30 -17.43 -11.71
N SER A 12 -14.25 -17.55 -12.52
CA SER A 12 -14.25 -18.44 -13.69
C SER A 12 -12.91 -19.16 -13.90
N ARG A 13 -12.86 -20.42 -13.45
CA ARG A 13 -11.98 -21.52 -13.89
C ARG A 13 -10.47 -21.28 -13.96
N VAL A 14 -9.74 -21.89 -13.01
CA VAL A 14 -8.40 -22.44 -13.28
C VAL A 14 -8.36 -23.88 -12.75
N HIS A 15 -8.49 -24.84 -13.66
CA HIS A 15 -8.10 -26.24 -13.46
C HIS A 15 -6.88 -26.49 -14.34
N ALA A 16 -5.95 -27.29 -13.80
CA ALA A 16 -4.72 -27.82 -14.40
C ALA A 16 -3.50 -26.90 -14.37
N ASP A 17 -2.56 -27.22 -13.47
CA ASP A 17 -1.11 -27.41 -13.76
C ASP A 17 -0.28 -27.60 -12.47
N HIS A 18 -0.75 -28.44 -11.55
CA HIS A 18 0.00 -28.76 -10.33
C HIS A 18 0.93 -29.98 -10.51
N ASP A 19 0.68 -30.84 -11.51
CA ASP A 19 1.35 -32.15 -11.60
C ASP A 19 2.58 -32.16 -12.51
N GLU A 20 2.79 -31.15 -13.36
CA GLU A 20 3.96 -31.12 -14.27
C GLU A 20 5.25 -30.60 -13.59
N TRP A 21 5.14 -29.94 -12.43
CA TRP A 21 6.30 -29.33 -11.75
C TRP A 21 7.09 -30.32 -10.88
N LEU A 22 6.46 -31.40 -10.40
CA LEU A 22 7.09 -32.34 -9.46
C LEU A 22 8.10 -33.30 -10.10
N ASN A 23 8.16 -33.40 -11.44
CA ASN A 23 8.99 -34.38 -12.14
C ASN A 23 10.33 -33.86 -12.70
N LYS A 24 10.74 -32.62 -12.39
CA LYS A 24 12.03 -32.06 -12.87
C LYS A 24 13.03 -31.75 -11.75
N LYS A 25 13.18 -32.66 -10.80
CA LYS A 25 14.14 -32.50 -9.71
C LYS A 25 15.07 -33.69 -9.59
N GLU A 26 15.98 -33.84 -10.55
CA GLU A 26 17.22 -34.59 -10.38
C GLU A 26 18.25 -34.10 -11.41
N GLU A 27 19.05 -33.11 -10.99
CA GLU A 27 20.48 -33.02 -11.31
C GLU A 27 21.07 -31.89 -10.46
N SER A 28 21.66 -32.31 -9.33
CA SER A 28 22.53 -31.49 -8.52
C SER A 28 23.91 -31.50 -9.15
N ASP A 29 24.37 -30.34 -9.58
CA ASP A 29 25.74 -29.89 -9.35
C ASP A 29 25.81 -28.38 -9.61
N ASP A 30 26.55 -27.69 -8.75
CA ASP A 30 26.84 -26.25 -8.80
C ASP A 30 25.86 -25.27 -8.09
N VAL A 31 25.58 -25.58 -6.82
CA VAL A 31 24.91 -24.66 -5.89
C VAL A 31 25.78 -23.41 -5.62
N SER A 32 27.11 -23.52 -5.66
CA SER A 32 28.04 -22.43 -5.32
C SER A 32 28.09 -21.33 -6.39
N SER A 33 28.15 -21.69 -7.68
CA SER A 33 28.12 -20.68 -8.75
C SER A 33 26.75 -20.01 -8.85
N GLN A 34 25.65 -20.75 -8.59
CA GLN A 34 24.32 -20.15 -8.54
C GLN A 34 24.19 -19.12 -7.42
N PHE A 35 24.77 -19.37 -6.24
CA PHE A 35 24.79 -18.38 -5.16
C PHE A 35 25.62 -17.14 -5.49
N GLN A 36 26.79 -17.30 -6.14
CA GLN A 36 27.62 -16.17 -6.57
C GLN A 36 26.98 -15.37 -7.72
N LEU A 37 26.36 -16.04 -8.69
CA LEU A 37 25.60 -15.41 -9.78
C LEU A 37 24.37 -14.69 -9.23
N ARG A 38 23.61 -15.30 -8.31
CA ARG A 38 22.49 -14.65 -7.61
C ARG A 38 22.95 -13.44 -6.80
N GLY A 39 24.12 -13.51 -6.17
CA GLY A 39 24.75 -12.40 -5.44
C GLY A 39 25.11 -11.23 -6.36
N LYS A 40 25.77 -11.50 -7.50
CA LYS A 40 26.15 -10.48 -8.50
C LYS A 40 24.93 -9.88 -9.20
N VAL A 41 23.93 -10.68 -9.56
CA VAL A 41 22.67 -10.20 -10.14
C VAL A 41 21.91 -9.32 -9.13
N ARG A 42 21.81 -9.71 -7.85
CA ARG A 42 21.22 -8.86 -6.80
C ARG A 42 21.96 -7.52 -6.65
N GLN A 43 23.30 -7.54 -6.70
CA GLN A 43 24.12 -6.33 -6.55
C GLN A 43 24.00 -5.40 -7.77
N GLN A 44 23.86 -5.96 -8.97
CA GLN A 44 23.67 -5.20 -10.21
C GLN A 44 22.23 -4.65 -10.33
N TYR A 45 21.21 -5.38 -9.86
CA TYR A 45 19.82 -4.91 -9.82
C TYR A 45 19.59 -3.82 -8.76
N ARG A 46 20.28 -3.92 -7.60
CA ARG A 46 20.30 -2.84 -6.60
C ARG A 46 20.98 -1.56 -7.11
N ARG A 47 21.89 -1.66 -8.08
CA ARG A 47 22.62 -0.50 -8.63
C ARG A 47 21.80 0.36 -9.59
N THR A 48 20.59 -0.05 -9.99
CA THR A 48 19.75 0.69 -10.94
C THR A 48 18.49 1.29 -10.33
N GLN A 49 18.22 1.07 -9.04
CA GLN A 49 17.04 1.63 -8.39
C GLN A 49 17.43 2.84 -7.54
N SER A 50 16.85 3.99 -7.86
CA SER A 50 16.97 5.20 -7.07
C SER A 50 15.84 5.25 -6.06
N ASP A 51 16.13 5.84 -4.91
CA ASP A 51 15.06 6.19 -4.01
C ASP A 51 14.11 7.22 -4.66
N ILE A 52 12.87 7.28 -4.16
CA ILE A 52 11.85 8.17 -4.73
C ILE A 52 11.51 9.23 -3.70
N SER A 53 11.77 10.49 -4.06
CA SER A 53 11.37 11.63 -3.25
C SER A 53 9.85 11.68 -3.15
N ILE A 54 9.36 11.80 -1.92
CA ILE A 54 7.95 11.97 -1.63
C ILE A 54 7.72 13.19 -0.75
N ASP A 55 6.57 13.77 -1.03
CA ASP A 55 5.86 14.72 -0.19
C ASP A 55 5.21 14.08 1.05
N LEU A 56 5.92 13.64 2.12
CA LEU A 56 5.24 12.94 3.22
C LEU A 56 4.49 13.93 4.12
N LYS A 57 3.19 13.67 4.32
CA LYS A 57 2.29 14.60 5.01
C LYS A 57 1.43 13.90 6.07
N PRO A 58 1.30 14.48 7.27
CA PRO A 58 0.31 14.03 8.25
C PRO A 58 -1.11 14.39 7.78
N ILE A 59 -2.09 13.54 8.09
CA ILE A 59 -3.46 13.69 7.56
C ILE A 59 -4.31 14.69 8.36
N ARG A 60 -3.94 15.08 9.59
CA ARG A 60 -4.77 15.95 10.45
C ARG A 60 -5.32 17.20 9.75
N TYR A 61 -6.60 17.47 9.99
CA TYR A 61 -7.24 18.76 9.75
C TYR A 61 -7.89 19.27 11.06
N CYS A 62 -7.57 20.48 11.50
CA CYS A 62 -8.25 21.16 12.63
C CYS A 62 -8.90 22.45 12.14
N GLN A 63 -10.23 22.56 12.23
CA GLN A 63 -10.96 23.80 11.94
C GLN A 63 -10.78 24.88 13.02
N ASN A 64 -10.61 24.48 14.29
CA ASN A 64 -10.55 25.40 15.43
C ASN A 64 -9.15 25.50 16.06
N LYS A 65 -8.42 26.58 15.77
CA LYS A 65 -7.07 26.87 16.29
C LYS A 65 -6.99 27.25 17.79
N LYS A 66 -8.13 27.37 18.49
CA LYS A 66 -8.20 28.14 19.75
C LYS A 66 -8.22 27.35 21.06
N TRP A 67 -8.19 26.01 21.05
CA TRP A 67 -8.24 25.23 22.29
C TRP A 67 -7.04 24.29 22.43
N TRP A 68 -6.59 24.12 23.67
CA TRP A 68 -5.29 23.63 24.17
C TRP A 68 -4.84 22.20 23.74
N GLY A 69 -5.27 21.70 22.58
CA GLY A 69 -4.92 20.38 22.05
C GLY A 69 -4.80 20.29 20.51
N CYS A 70 -5.04 21.36 19.75
CA CYS A 70 -4.72 21.41 18.31
C CYS A 70 -3.45 22.25 18.12
N LYS A 71 -2.27 21.61 18.11
CA LYS A 71 -1.11 22.21 17.43
C LYS A 71 -1.40 22.11 15.93
N THR A 72 -1.42 23.26 15.27
CA THR A 72 -1.83 23.49 13.88
C THR A 72 -1.21 22.49 12.89
N ARG A 73 -1.98 21.50 12.47
CA ARG A 73 -1.70 20.70 11.28
C ARG A 73 -2.98 20.68 10.46
N GLY A 74 -2.98 21.46 9.39
CA GLY A 74 -4.10 21.55 8.47
C GLY A 74 -3.62 21.03 7.14
N TYR A 75 -3.93 19.77 6.84
CA TYR A 75 -3.74 19.24 5.50
C TYR A 75 -5.10 19.21 4.78
N PRO A 76 -5.21 19.66 3.51
CA PRO A 76 -6.46 19.69 2.74
C PRO A 76 -7.11 18.31 2.53
N HIS A 77 -6.51 17.22 3.00
CA HIS A 77 -7.06 15.87 2.89
C HIS A 77 -7.58 15.33 4.24
N GLY A 78 -7.28 15.98 5.37
CA GLY A 78 -7.87 15.60 6.65
C GLY A 78 -9.38 15.79 6.70
N THR A 79 -9.92 16.71 5.89
CA THR A 79 -11.37 16.85 5.70
C THR A 79 -12.02 15.57 5.19
N PHE A 80 -11.34 14.77 4.34
CA PHE A 80 -11.89 13.51 3.86
C PHE A 80 -12.10 12.52 5.02
N TRP A 81 -11.14 12.48 5.93
CA TRP A 81 -11.16 11.55 7.07
C TRP A 81 -12.06 12.06 8.19
N GLU A 82 -12.09 13.38 8.42
CA GLU A 82 -13.07 14.03 9.30
C GLU A 82 -14.50 13.75 8.82
N ASN A 83 -14.77 13.92 7.52
CA ASN A 83 -16.09 13.66 6.93
C ASN A 83 -16.50 12.18 7.02
N ALA A 84 -15.54 11.26 6.93
CA ALA A 84 -15.76 9.83 7.13
C ALA A 84 -15.95 9.43 8.61
N GLY A 85 -15.87 10.39 9.55
CA GLY A 85 -16.09 10.16 10.98
C GLY A 85 -14.87 9.63 11.74
N MET A 86 -13.66 9.75 11.17
CA MET A 86 -12.44 9.29 11.81
C MET A 86 -12.01 10.19 12.97
N SER A 87 -11.57 9.60 14.09
CA SER A 87 -11.12 10.39 15.26
C SER A 87 -9.86 11.20 14.96
N ASN A 88 -9.75 12.39 15.56
CA ASN A 88 -8.58 13.26 15.44
C ASN A 88 -7.27 12.53 15.80
N ASP A 89 -7.28 11.73 16.88
CA ASP A 89 -6.09 10.99 17.32
C ASP A 89 -5.56 10.00 16.28
N ASN A 90 -6.46 9.39 15.50
CA ASN A 90 -6.05 8.48 14.44
C ASN A 90 -5.67 9.28 13.18
N GLN A 91 -6.34 10.40 12.86
CA GLN A 91 -5.93 11.27 11.74
C GLN A 91 -4.49 11.80 11.92
N ASP A 92 -4.10 12.14 13.15
CA ASP A 92 -2.78 12.68 13.50
C ASP A 92 -1.62 11.70 13.26
N LYS A 93 -1.92 10.41 13.22
CA LYS A 93 -0.93 9.33 13.19
C LYS A 93 -0.86 8.64 11.84
N ALA A 94 -1.73 9.01 10.91
CA ALA A 94 -1.76 8.42 9.60
C ALA A 94 -0.91 9.24 8.60
N PHE A 95 -0.14 8.53 7.78
CA PHE A 95 0.85 9.09 6.87
C PHE A 95 0.79 8.37 5.54
N PHE A 96 0.64 9.14 4.46
CA PHE A 96 0.76 8.66 3.09
C PHE A 96 1.24 9.77 2.17
N ALA A 97 1.75 9.39 1.00
CA ALA A 97 2.14 10.33 -0.03
C ALA A 97 1.93 9.76 -1.43
N ALA A 98 1.61 10.64 -2.38
CA ALA A 98 1.79 10.30 -3.78
C ALA A 98 3.29 10.27 -4.11
N MET A 99 3.70 9.35 -4.98
CA MET A 99 5.10 9.13 -5.33
C MET A 99 5.49 9.86 -6.61
N GLY A 100 6.57 10.65 -6.54
CA GLY A 100 7.10 11.41 -7.67
C GLY A 100 6.07 12.34 -8.33
N SER A 101 6.15 12.52 -9.64
CA SER A 101 5.21 13.36 -10.39
C SER A 101 3.84 12.68 -10.54
N VAL A 102 2.78 13.37 -10.09
CA VAL A 102 1.40 12.91 -10.22
C VAL A 102 0.84 13.35 -11.58
N PRO A 103 0.33 12.42 -12.43
CA PRO A 103 -0.34 12.78 -13.67
C PRO A 103 -1.60 13.63 -13.41
N SER A 104 -2.05 14.39 -14.41
CA SER A 104 -3.33 15.09 -14.30
C SER A 104 -4.48 14.08 -14.16
N SER A 105 -5.54 14.46 -13.43
CA SER A 105 -6.68 13.58 -13.15
C SER A 105 -7.32 12.95 -14.39
N SER A 106 -7.29 13.65 -15.52
CA SER A 106 -7.82 13.16 -16.80
C SER A 106 -6.93 12.11 -17.49
N ASN A 107 -5.64 12.03 -17.13
CA ASN A 107 -4.65 11.13 -17.73
C ASN A 107 -4.32 9.92 -16.85
N ILE A 108 -4.85 9.88 -15.63
CA ILE A 108 -4.69 8.72 -14.76
C ILE A 108 -5.59 7.60 -15.28
N GLU A 109 -4.98 6.47 -15.64
CA GLU A 109 -5.63 5.22 -16.04
C GLU A 109 -5.38 4.10 -15.03
N TYR A 110 -4.39 4.26 -14.14
CA TYR A 110 -4.01 3.24 -13.17
C TYR A 110 -3.76 3.84 -11.79
N ILE A 111 -4.02 3.05 -10.76
CA ILE A 111 -3.70 3.40 -9.37
C ILE A 111 -2.86 2.28 -8.78
N ALA A 112 -1.77 2.61 -8.10
CA ALA A 112 -0.91 1.65 -7.42
C ALA A 112 -0.67 2.10 -5.97
N ILE A 113 -1.08 1.27 -5.01
CA ILE A 113 -1.08 1.60 -3.59
C ILE A 113 -0.25 0.57 -2.83
N PHE A 114 0.72 1.05 -2.06
CA PHE A 114 1.64 0.20 -1.30
C PHE A 114 1.59 0.59 0.18
N SER A 115 1.09 -0.31 1.02
CA SER A 115 0.83 -0.03 2.42
C SER A 115 1.73 -0.81 3.37
N SER A 116 2.28 -0.10 4.35
CA SER A 116 2.94 -0.68 5.49
C SER A 116 1.95 -1.39 6.43
N GLY A 117 2.49 -2.23 7.30
CA GLY A 117 1.76 -2.66 8.50
C GLY A 117 1.60 -1.54 9.52
N GLN A 118 0.95 -1.85 10.63
CA GLN A 118 0.86 -0.98 11.80
C GLN A 118 2.24 -0.45 12.19
N GLN A 119 2.43 0.88 12.21
CA GLN A 119 3.69 1.52 12.54
C GLN A 119 3.64 2.12 13.94
N GLY A 120 4.00 1.34 14.96
CA GLY A 120 4.03 1.80 16.35
C GLY A 120 2.64 2.13 16.92
N VAL A 121 2.23 1.40 17.97
CA VAL A 121 1.12 1.84 18.84
C VAL A 121 1.73 2.54 20.04
N SER A 122 1.27 3.75 20.34
CA SER A 122 1.53 4.47 21.60
C SER A 122 2.95 4.28 22.18
N GLY A 123 3.96 4.89 21.55
CA GLY A 123 5.34 4.94 22.07
C GLY A 123 6.33 3.91 21.52
N GLY A 124 5.94 3.10 20.53
CA GLY A 124 6.89 2.29 19.74
C GLY A 124 7.48 3.09 18.57
N ASP A 125 8.74 2.79 18.25
CA ASP A 125 9.44 3.39 17.11
C ASP A 125 8.77 2.95 15.80
N ASP A 126 8.61 3.89 14.88
CA ASP A 126 8.25 3.62 13.50
C ASP A 126 9.44 2.96 12.78
N THR A 127 9.13 1.99 11.91
CA THR A 127 10.13 1.07 11.36
C THR A 127 10.17 1.11 9.84
N ASP A 128 11.30 0.68 9.28
CA ASP A 128 11.40 0.44 7.85
C ASP A 128 10.31 -0.54 7.38
N ASN A 129 9.76 -0.32 6.18
CA ASN A 129 8.80 -1.25 5.60
C ASN A 129 9.12 -1.55 4.13
N VAL A 130 9.37 -2.82 3.83
CA VAL A 130 9.75 -3.28 2.49
C VAL A 130 8.64 -3.13 1.44
N VAL A 131 7.37 -2.98 1.83
CA VAL A 131 6.26 -2.85 0.87
C VAL A 131 6.03 -1.40 0.50
N SER A 132 5.75 -0.54 1.48
CA SER A 132 5.52 0.89 1.23
C SER A 132 6.82 1.66 0.97
N GLY A 133 7.97 1.15 1.42
CA GLY A 133 9.25 1.83 1.43
C GLY A 133 9.37 2.92 2.49
N ALA A 134 8.54 2.84 3.55
CA ALA A 134 8.70 3.68 4.73
C ALA A 134 10.08 3.49 5.38
N THR A 135 10.65 4.57 5.89
CA THR A 135 11.94 4.58 6.62
C THR A 135 11.70 4.82 8.10
N ALA A 136 12.40 4.15 9.01
CA ALA A 136 12.30 4.40 10.45
C ALA A 136 12.52 5.88 10.83
N GLY A 137 11.85 6.34 11.90
CA GLY A 137 11.96 7.71 12.42
C GLY A 137 11.27 8.81 11.59
N TYR A 138 10.46 8.45 10.60
CA TYR A 138 9.67 9.39 9.80
C TYR A 138 8.67 10.22 10.60
N LYS A 139 8.25 9.77 11.78
CA LYS A 139 7.28 10.50 12.63
C LYS A 139 7.91 11.67 13.40
N TRP A 140 9.22 11.62 13.68
CA TRP A 140 9.89 12.47 14.69
C TRP A 140 9.86 13.98 14.35
N ASP A 141 10.04 14.34 13.08
CA ASP A 141 10.14 15.74 12.66
C ASP A 141 8.84 16.35 12.14
N THR A 142 7.81 15.54 11.89
CA THR A 142 6.52 15.96 11.28
C THR A 142 5.67 16.88 12.17
N ASN A 143 6.22 17.31 13.30
CA ASN A 143 5.50 18.03 14.33
C ASN A 143 5.26 19.51 14.01
N GLU A 144 6.00 20.08 13.05
CA GLU A 144 5.99 21.53 12.76
C GLU A 144 5.84 21.90 11.27
N ASN A 145 6.05 20.96 10.34
CA ASN A 145 5.97 21.23 8.90
C ASN A 145 4.74 20.56 8.24
N PRO A 146 4.00 21.27 7.36
CA PRO A 146 2.86 20.72 6.63
C PRO A 146 3.25 19.70 5.54
N SER A 147 4.56 19.55 5.29
CA SER A 147 5.17 18.82 4.20
C SER A 147 6.62 18.52 4.56
N GLU A 148 6.99 17.25 4.65
CA GLU A 148 8.38 16.87 4.90
C GLU A 148 8.90 16.01 3.75
N PRO A 149 9.96 16.46 3.06
CA PRO A 149 10.67 15.62 2.12
C PRO A 149 11.10 14.34 2.81
N ARG A 150 10.60 13.22 2.28
CA ARG A 150 10.97 11.88 2.67
C ARG A 150 11.24 11.09 1.42
N THR A 151 11.67 9.86 1.62
CA THR A 151 12.22 9.05 0.57
C THR A 151 11.68 7.65 0.69
N VAL A 152 11.03 7.17 -0.36
CA VAL A 152 10.64 5.76 -0.47
C VAL A 152 11.88 4.96 -0.86
N GLN A 153 12.26 4.01 0.00
CA GLN A 153 13.48 3.21 -0.15
C GLN A 153 13.51 2.45 -1.49
N ALA A 154 14.62 2.53 -2.20
CA ALA A 154 14.78 1.98 -3.55
C ALA A 154 14.52 0.47 -3.66
N ASP A 155 14.79 -0.29 -2.61
CA ASP A 155 14.61 -1.75 -2.58
C ASP A 155 13.19 -2.19 -2.17
N SER A 156 12.31 -1.24 -1.86
CA SER A 156 10.90 -1.51 -1.55
C SER A 156 10.10 -1.99 -2.76
N VAL A 157 8.98 -2.67 -2.52
CA VAL A 157 8.02 -3.06 -3.55
C VAL A 157 7.47 -1.81 -4.25
N ALA A 158 7.11 -0.78 -3.49
CA ALA A 158 6.66 0.51 -4.04
C ALA A 158 7.67 1.11 -5.03
N ALA A 159 8.94 1.18 -4.64
CA ALA A 159 9.98 1.72 -5.50
C ALA A 159 10.28 0.82 -6.71
N GLN A 160 10.19 -0.50 -6.54
CA GLN A 160 10.34 -1.43 -7.67
C GLN A 160 9.25 -1.21 -8.72
N PHE A 161 7.99 -1.08 -8.31
CA PHE A 161 6.88 -0.80 -9.22
C PHE A 161 7.01 0.57 -9.88
N TYR A 162 7.43 1.60 -9.14
CA TYR A 162 7.59 2.94 -9.70
C TYR A 162 8.77 3.04 -10.67
N ASN A 163 9.94 2.50 -10.31
CA ASN A 163 11.16 2.62 -11.10
C ASN A 163 11.19 1.68 -12.32
N GLN A 164 10.58 0.50 -12.20
CA GLN A 164 10.48 -0.46 -13.31
C GLN A 164 9.19 -0.18 -14.07
N GLU A 165 9.27 0.81 -14.96
CA GLU A 165 8.15 1.18 -15.82
C GLU A 165 7.64 -0.05 -16.57
N SER A 166 6.48 -0.54 -16.13
CA SER A 166 5.81 -1.68 -16.73
C SER A 166 4.83 -1.17 -17.77
N ARG A 167 4.66 -1.93 -18.86
CA ARG A 167 3.57 -1.67 -19.84
C ARG A 167 2.19 -1.65 -19.18
N TYR A 168 2.05 -2.27 -18.01
CA TYR A 168 0.81 -2.36 -17.25
C TYR A 168 0.60 -1.19 -16.27
N LEU A 169 1.67 -0.48 -15.87
CA LEU A 169 1.62 0.65 -14.93
C LEU A 169 2.59 1.77 -15.37
N PRO A 170 2.38 2.37 -16.56
CA PRO A 170 3.25 3.44 -17.04
C PRO A 170 3.17 4.65 -16.10
N ARG A 171 4.31 5.22 -15.71
CA ARG A 171 4.37 6.33 -14.75
C ARG A 171 3.56 7.55 -15.18
N SER A 172 3.55 7.82 -16.48
CA SER A 172 2.80 8.94 -17.07
C SER A 172 1.28 8.83 -16.89
N LYS A 173 0.75 7.64 -16.55
CA LYS A 173 -0.69 7.38 -16.39
C LYS A 173 -1.07 6.73 -15.07
N THR A 174 -0.13 6.60 -14.14
CA THR A 174 -0.35 5.88 -12.88
C THR A 174 -0.23 6.81 -11.69
N LEU A 175 -1.24 6.83 -10.82
CA LEU A 175 -1.15 7.41 -9.50
C LEU A 175 -0.51 6.39 -8.55
N TYR A 176 0.75 6.61 -8.21
CA TYR A 176 1.46 5.81 -7.20
C TYR A 176 1.28 6.44 -5.82
N VAL A 177 0.84 5.65 -4.84
CA VAL A 177 0.63 6.06 -3.46
C VAL A 177 1.38 5.12 -2.52
N SER A 178 2.21 5.69 -1.67
CA SER A 178 2.85 4.96 -0.57
C SER A 178 2.17 5.34 0.75
N VAL A 179 1.66 4.33 1.47
CA VAL A 179 0.97 4.49 2.75
C VAL A 179 1.89 3.99 3.86
N TRP A 180 2.41 4.93 4.65
CA TRP A 180 3.44 4.68 5.67
C TRP A 180 2.85 4.40 7.02
N ASP A 181 1.71 5.00 7.36
CA ASP A 181 0.90 4.60 8.50
C ASP A 181 -0.57 4.68 8.12
N PRO A 182 -1.24 3.55 7.90
CA PRO A 182 -2.65 3.58 7.53
C PRO A 182 -3.59 3.82 8.71
N GLN A 183 -3.11 3.67 9.95
CA GLN A 183 -3.97 3.56 11.15
C GLN A 183 -5.07 2.48 11.00
N PHE A 184 -4.73 1.38 10.32
CA PHE A 184 -5.53 0.16 10.25
C PHE A 184 -5.09 -0.84 11.33
N ASN A 185 -5.21 -0.45 12.60
CA ASN A 185 -4.60 -1.19 13.69
C ASN A 185 -5.42 -2.42 14.08
N HIS A 186 -4.77 -3.39 14.74
CA HIS A 186 -5.46 -4.61 15.16
C HIS A 186 -6.62 -4.35 16.14
N PHE A 187 -6.46 -3.36 17.01
CA PHE A 187 -7.41 -3.03 18.07
C PHE A 187 -8.48 -2.02 17.67
N ASP A 188 -8.39 -1.43 16.47
CA ASP A 188 -9.43 -0.53 15.99
C ASP A 188 -10.74 -1.29 15.76
N THR A 189 -11.85 -0.60 16.02
CA THR A 189 -13.19 -1.10 15.75
C THR A 189 -13.46 -1.21 14.25
N ILE A 190 -14.47 -2.01 13.87
CA ILE A 190 -14.91 -2.12 12.46
C ILE A 190 -15.28 -0.73 11.92
N SER A 191 -15.99 0.08 12.70
CA SER A 191 -16.41 1.42 12.29
C SER A 191 -15.22 2.33 12.00
N GLN A 192 -14.22 2.37 12.89
CA GLN A 192 -13.02 3.19 12.66
C GLN A 192 -12.27 2.76 11.40
N LYS A 193 -12.19 1.45 11.16
CA LYS A 193 -11.58 0.90 9.94
C LYS A 193 -12.37 1.30 8.69
N ASN A 194 -13.69 1.25 8.73
CA ASN A 194 -14.54 1.68 7.61
C ASN A 194 -14.37 3.18 7.32
N SER A 195 -14.40 4.04 8.35
CA SER A 195 -14.12 5.46 8.22
C SER A 195 -12.77 5.75 7.57
N MET A 196 -11.75 4.97 7.90
CA MET A 196 -10.44 5.12 7.27
C MET A 196 -10.45 4.68 5.80
N LEU A 197 -11.13 3.58 5.44
CA LEU A 197 -11.27 3.15 4.04
C LEU A 197 -12.00 4.22 3.21
N GLU A 198 -13.11 4.75 3.74
CA GLU A 198 -13.87 5.85 3.15
C GLU A 198 -12.98 7.08 2.94
N GLY A 199 -12.24 7.48 3.98
CA GLY A 199 -11.33 8.62 3.90
C GLY A 199 -10.23 8.45 2.84
N PHE A 200 -9.64 7.26 2.68
CA PHE A 200 -8.69 6.98 1.60
C PHE A 200 -9.37 7.00 0.22
N ALA A 201 -10.57 6.44 0.10
CA ALA A 201 -11.32 6.42 -1.16
C ALA A 201 -11.72 7.82 -1.61
N ASP A 202 -12.15 8.68 -0.68
CA ASP A 202 -12.45 10.08 -0.93
C ASP A 202 -11.21 10.84 -1.41
N TYR A 203 -10.06 10.60 -0.78
CA TYR A 203 -8.79 11.14 -1.26
C TYR A 203 -8.52 10.70 -2.71
N LEU A 204 -8.63 9.42 -3.03
CA LEU A 204 -8.41 8.94 -4.40
C LEU A 204 -9.39 9.56 -5.39
N THR A 205 -10.68 9.62 -5.03
CA THR A 205 -11.74 10.24 -5.83
C THR A 205 -11.47 11.73 -6.09
N SER A 206 -10.78 12.42 -5.19
CA SER A 206 -10.34 13.81 -5.42
C SER A 206 -9.20 13.93 -6.44
N LYS A 207 -8.51 12.84 -6.75
CA LYS A 207 -7.34 12.82 -7.64
C LYS A 207 -7.63 12.21 -9.01
N VAL A 208 -8.59 11.30 -9.10
CA VAL A 208 -8.84 10.52 -10.32
C VAL A 208 -10.26 10.71 -10.84
N ASN A 209 -10.44 10.49 -12.14
CA ASN A 209 -11.75 10.21 -12.68
C ASN A 209 -11.93 8.68 -12.78
N TRP A 210 -12.78 8.11 -11.93
CA TRP A 210 -12.99 6.66 -11.87
C TRP A 210 -13.44 6.04 -13.20
N SER A 211 -14.13 6.78 -14.08
CA SER A 211 -14.51 6.28 -15.40
C SER A 211 -13.33 5.99 -16.33
N ASN A 212 -12.15 6.53 -16.03
CA ASN A 212 -10.93 6.35 -16.83
C ASN A 212 -10.01 5.26 -16.28
N ILE A 213 -10.29 4.77 -15.06
CA ILE A 213 -9.44 3.79 -14.40
C ILE A 213 -9.64 2.42 -15.04
N LYS A 214 -8.52 1.83 -15.46
CA LYS A 214 -8.44 0.53 -16.12
C LYS A 214 -7.89 -0.53 -15.17
N GLY A 215 -7.04 -0.13 -14.22
CA GLY A 215 -6.44 -1.07 -13.29
C GLY A 215 -6.07 -0.46 -11.95
N VAL A 216 -6.25 -1.24 -10.90
CA VAL A 216 -5.88 -0.89 -9.53
C VAL A 216 -5.00 -1.98 -8.95
N VAL A 217 -3.82 -1.60 -8.47
CA VAL A 217 -2.91 -2.47 -7.72
C VAL A 217 -2.90 -2.03 -6.27
N VAL A 218 -3.17 -2.96 -5.36
CA VAL A 218 -3.10 -2.70 -3.91
C VAL A 218 -2.25 -3.79 -3.26
N ALA A 219 -1.14 -3.40 -2.65
CA ALA A 219 -0.25 -4.32 -1.96
C ALA A 219 0.04 -3.84 -0.55
N GLY A 220 0.14 -4.77 0.40
CA GLY A 220 0.54 -4.42 1.76
C GLY A 220 1.10 -5.59 2.55
N SER A 221 1.85 -5.27 3.61
CA SER A 221 2.40 -6.29 4.53
C SER A 221 1.71 -6.28 5.90
N SER A 222 1.62 -7.43 6.58
CA SER A 222 1.06 -7.50 7.94
C SER A 222 -0.35 -6.90 8.00
N ARG A 223 -0.60 -5.93 8.89
CA ARG A 223 -1.87 -5.19 8.93
C ARG A 223 -2.18 -4.43 7.62
N GLY A 224 -1.15 -3.99 6.90
CA GLY A 224 -1.26 -3.36 5.59
C GLY A 224 -1.75 -4.32 4.50
N GLY A 225 -1.45 -5.62 4.61
CA GLY A 225 -1.99 -6.64 3.70
C GLY A 225 -3.49 -6.82 3.88
N CYS A 226 -3.96 -6.72 5.13
CA CYS A 226 -5.39 -6.74 5.46
C CYS A 226 -6.10 -5.47 4.99
N LEU A 227 -5.43 -4.32 5.11
CA LEU A 227 -5.89 -3.10 4.45
C LEU A 227 -5.99 -3.30 2.94
N ALA A 228 -4.97 -3.89 2.30
CA ALA A 228 -4.99 -4.10 0.85
C ALA A 228 -6.20 -4.94 0.39
N LEU A 229 -6.51 -6.01 1.11
CA LEU A 229 -7.69 -6.85 0.86
C LEU A 229 -9.00 -6.06 1.03
N ARG A 230 -9.21 -5.43 2.20
CA ARG A 230 -10.46 -4.69 2.45
C ARG A 230 -10.62 -3.49 1.53
N PHE A 231 -9.53 -2.78 1.25
CA PHE A 231 -9.59 -1.56 0.45
C PHE A 231 -9.76 -1.87 -1.03
N GLY A 232 -9.07 -2.90 -1.54
CA GLY A 232 -9.31 -3.38 -2.89
C GLY A 232 -10.77 -3.78 -3.12
N GLU A 233 -11.36 -4.54 -2.18
CA GLU A 233 -12.78 -4.87 -2.23
C GLU A 233 -13.67 -3.62 -2.16
N TYR A 234 -13.39 -2.72 -1.22
CA TYR A 234 -14.15 -1.49 -1.04
C TYR A 234 -14.16 -0.63 -2.32
N LEU A 235 -13.00 -0.45 -2.97
CA LEU A 235 -12.90 0.31 -4.21
C LEU A 235 -13.65 -0.36 -5.35
N ARG A 236 -13.53 -1.68 -5.47
CA ARG A 236 -14.22 -2.48 -6.48
C ARG A 236 -15.75 -2.39 -6.35
N THR A 237 -16.27 -2.45 -5.13
CA THR A 237 -17.72 -2.41 -4.88
C THR A 237 -18.31 -1.01 -5.03
N ASN A 238 -17.58 0.04 -4.62
CA ASN A 238 -18.19 1.37 -4.42
C ASN A 238 -17.76 2.43 -5.45
N HIS A 239 -16.63 2.24 -6.15
CA HIS A 239 -16.04 3.32 -6.95
C HIS A 239 -15.68 2.91 -8.37
N ALA A 240 -15.06 1.74 -8.55
CA ALA A 240 -14.49 1.34 -9.82
C ALA A 240 -15.59 0.83 -10.79
N PRO A 241 -15.51 1.18 -12.09
CA PRO A 241 -16.32 0.52 -13.11
C PRO A 241 -16.06 -0.99 -13.14
N ASP A 242 -17.08 -1.78 -13.54
CA ASP A 242 -16.98 -3.25 -13.67
C ASP A 242 -15.84 -3.71 -14.59
N THR A 243 -15.37 -2.84 -15.50
CA THR A 243 -14.26 -3.12 -16.43
C THR A 243 -12.88 -2.87 -15.84
N THR A 244 -12.79 -2.51 -14.56
CA THR A 244 -11.51 -2.20 -13.90
C THR A 244 -10.86 -3.48 -13.39
N ASP A 245 -9.63 -3.75 -13.81
CA ASP A 245 -8.85 -4.87 -13.32
C ASP A 245 -8.30 -4.59 -11.91
N PHE A 246 -8.36 -5.57 -11.02
CA PHE A 246 -7.78 -5.47 -9.67
C PHE A 246 -6.69 -6.51 -9.46
N ALA A 247 -5.51 -6.07 -8.99
CA ALA A 247 -4.47 -6.94 -8.49
C ALA A 247 -4.18 -6.60 -7.02
N ILE A 248 -4.57 -7.51 -6.13
CA ILE A 248 -4.44 -7.32 -4.68
C ILE A 248 -3.42 -8.32 -4.14
N ALA A 249 -2.44 -7.82 -3.37
CA ALA A 249 -1.40 -8.63 -2.76
C ALA A 249 -1.32 -8.39 -1.24
N ALA A 250 -1.53 -9.45 -0.47
CA ALA A 250 -1.45 -9.44 0.99
C ALA A 250 -0.22 -10.25 1.43
N LEU A 251 0.85 -9.55 1.82
CA LEU A 251 2.15 -10.16 2.16
C LEU A 251 2.22 -10.40 3.67
N ASP A 252 2.29 -11.66 4.11
CA ASP A 252 2.32 -12.02 5.54
C ASP A 252 1.24 -11.28 6.35
N ALA A 253 0.00 -11.33 5.88
CA ALA A 253 -1.07 -10.49 6.40
C ALA A 253 -1.64 -11.03 7.71
N THR A 254 -1.76 -10.16 8.72
CA THR A 254 -2.20 -10.52 10.08
C THR A 254 -3.65 -10.10 10.34
N CYS A 255 -4.59 -10.68 9.61
CA CYS A 255 -5.96 -10.19 9.53
C CYS A 255 -6.86 -10.72 10.65
N LYS A 256 -7.79 -9.89 11.10
CA LYS A 256 -8.75 -10.20 12.15
C LYS A 256 -10.02 -10.77 11.52
N VAL A 257 -10.13 -12.09 11.56
CA VAL A 257 -11.27 -12.85 11.01
C VAL A 257 -12.60 -12.36 11.57
N SER A 258 -12.67 -12.08 12.88
CA SER A 258 -13.90 -11.60 13.53
C SER A 258 -14.39 -10.22 13.07
N GLN A 259 -13.58 -9.52 12.26
CA GLN A 259 -13.93 -8.24 11.65
C GLN A 259 -13.99 -8.31 10.11
N GLY A 260 -13.97 -9.51 9.53
CA GLY A 260 -14.11 -9.71 8.07
C GLY A 260 -12.96 -9.10 7.26
N GLU A 261 -11.74 -9.04 7.81
CA GLU A 261 -10.64 -8.31 7.18
C GLU A 261 -10.01 -9.01 5.98
N PHE A 262 -10.28 -10.29 5.78
CA PHE A 262 -9.90 -11.02 4.57
C PHE A 262 -10.83 -10.73 3.37
N GLY A 263 -11.83 -9.87 3.55
CA GLY A 263 -12.84 -9.58 2.53
C GLY A 263 -13.77 -10.77 2.33
N VAL A 264 -13.72 -11.38 1.14
CA VAL A 264 -14.66 -12.43 0.69
C VAL A 264 -14.43 -13.81 1.29
N THR A 265 -13.35 -14.02 2.04
CA THR A 265 -13.07 -15.30 2.71
C THR A 265 -13.10 -15.15 4.23
N TYR A 266 -13.67 -16.14 4.92
CA TYR A 266 -13.75 -16.17 6.39
C TYR A 266 -12.66 -17.05 7.03
N ALA A 267 -11.77 -17.63 6.21
CA ALA A 267 -10.72 -18.55 6.63
C ALA A 267 -9.34 -17.92 6.48
N THR A 268 -8.38 -18.38 7.27
CA THR A 268 -6.96 -18.12 7.02
C THR A 268 -6.59 -18.65 5.64
N VAL A 269 -6.13 -17.77 4.76
CA VAL A 269 -5.43 -18.19 3.54
C VAL A 269 -3.98 -18.42 3.96
N ASP A 270 -3.51 -19.67 3.88
CA ASP A 270 -2.10 -19.98 4.15
C ASP A 270 -1.23 -19.10 3.26
N ASN A 271 -0.25 -18.42 3.85
CA ASN A 271 0.70 -17.58 3.12
C ASN A 271 1.48 -18.50 2.14
N PRO A 272 1.29 -18.38 0.82
CA PRO A 272 1.97 -19.25 -0.13
C PRO A 272 3.45 -18.88 -0.30
N LEU A 273 3.92 -17.84 0.40
CA LEU A 273 5.31 -17.46 0.50
C LEU A 273 5.87 -17.96 1.85
N PRO A 274 6.62 -19.09 1.86
CA PRO A 274 7.36 -19.54 3.04
C PRO A 274 8.51 -18.61 3.42
#